data_AF-A0A7W0A1F2-F1
#
_entry.id   AF-A0A7W0A1F2-F1
#
_cell.length_a   1.000
_cell.length_b   1.000
_cell.length_c   1.000
_cell.angle_alpha   90.00
_cell.angle_beta   90.00
_cell.angle_gamma   90.00
#
_symmetry.space_group_name_H-M   'P 1'
#
loop_
_entity.id
_entity.type
_entity.pdbx_description
1 polymer ?
#
loop_
_entity_poly.entity_id
_entity_poly.type
_entity_poly.pdbx_seq_one_letter_code
_entity_poly.pdbx_strand_id
1 'polypeptide(L)'
;MVTAISTGRDVREAPVIDFAATLDAAVTRNDSLVCVGLDPDQARIPPSAWDPGDVAGSLVRFNAAIIEATADLVCAYKPNLGFYLAFGLDGLAALVTTRRLVPAGIP
;
A
#
# COMPACT_ATOMS: atom_id res chain seq x y z
N MET A 1 35.21 -3.90 39.69
CA MET A 1 34.71 -4.36 38.38
C MET A 1 33.21 -4.53 38.52
N VAL A 2 32.44 -3.49 38.21
CA VAL A 2 30.97 -3.57 38.17
C VAL A 2 30.58 -3.31 36.72
N THR A 3 30.08 -4.34 36.05
CA THR A 3 29.64 -4.26 34.67
C THR A 3 28.25 -3.62 34.66
N ALA A 4 28.13 -2.40 34.15
CA ALA A 4 26.83 -1.81 33.85
C ALA A 4 26.23 -2.55 32.66
N ILE A 5 25.13 -3.27 32.91
CA ILE A 5 24.24 -3.82 31.90
C ILE A 5 23.52 -2.64 31.26
N SER A 6 23.91 -2.30 30.03
CA SER A 6 23.24 -1.32 29.19
C SER A 6 21.78 -1.75 28.98
N THR A 7 20.88 -0.99 29.59
CA THR A 7 19.45 -0.96 29.32
C THR A 7 19.19 -0.32 27.97
N GLY A 8 18.19 -0.85 27.25
CA GLY A 8 17.52 -0.16 26.15
C GLY A 8 18.00 -0.56 24.75
N ARG A 9 17.19 -1.36 24.05
CA ARG A 9 17.17 -1.30 22.59
C ARG A 9 16.62 0.07 22.21
N ASP A 10 17.49 0.95 21.75
CA ASP A 10 17.13 2.18 21.04
C ASP A 10 16.48 1.79 19.70
N VAL A 11 15.15 1.63 19.74
CA VAL A 11 14.30 1.62 18.54
C VAL A 11 14.18 3.09 18.15
N ARG A 12 15.11 3.56 17.32
CA ARG A 12 15.08 4.89 16.72
C ARG A 12 13.66 5.14 16.20
N GLU A 13 12.96 6.12 16.76
CA GLU A 13 11.65 6.55 16.30
C GLU A 13 11.73 6.87 14.80
N ALA A 14 11.08 6.05 13.98
CA ALA A 14 10.84 6.43 12.59
C ALA A 14 10.01 7.73 12.61
N PRO A 15 10.30 8.72 11.75
CA PRO A 15 9.53 9.95 11.71
C PRO A 15 8.05 9.62 11.55
N VAL A 16 7.22 10.09 12.49
CA VAL A 16 5.77 9.97 12.37
C VAL A 16 5.36 10.88 11.22
N ILE A 17 5.04 10.29 10.07
CA ILE A 17 4.46 11.00 8.94
C ILE A 17 3.03 11.36 9.34
N ASP A 18 2.74 12.66 9.43
CA ASP A 18 1.40 13.15 9.69
C ASP A 18 0.51 12.88 8.47
N PHE A 19 -0.53 12.08 8.68
CA PHE A 19 -1.49 11.70 7.64
C PHE A 19 -2.20 12.93 7.06
N ALA A 20 -2.64 13.86 7.91
CA ALA A 20 -3.41 15.03 7.46
C ALA A 20 -2.52 15.94 6.61
N ALA A 21 -1.31 16.24 7.07
CA ALA A 21 -0.36 17.04 6.30
C ALA A 21 0.02 16.37 4.96
N THR A 22 0.19 15.05 4.93
CA THR A 22 0.51 14.31 3.70
C THR A 22 -0.67 14.34 2.72
N LEU A 23 -1.90 14.19 3.22
CA LEU A 23 -3.12 14.29 2.44
C LEU A 23 -3.28 15.70 1.85
N ASP A 24 -3.18 16.75 2.66
CA ASP A 24 -3.30 18.14 2.22
C ASP A 24 -2.26 18.49 1.14
N ALA A 25 -1.02 18.01 1.33
CA ALA A 25 0.04 18.14 0.33
C ALA A 25 -0.29 17.40 -0.97
N ALA A 26 -0.89 16.21 -0.91
CA ALA A 26 -1.29 15.45 -2.09
C ALA A 26 -2.48 16.08 -2.82
N VAL A 27 -3.48 16.57 -2.09
CA VAL A 27 -4.62 17.33 -2.62
C VAL A 27 -4.12 18.54 -3.40
N THR A 28 -3.22 19.32 -2.81
CA THR A 28 -2.67 20.53 -3.45
C THR A 28 -1.81 20.20 -4.66
N ARG A 29 -0.93 19.19 -4.55
CA ARG A 29 0.00 18.81 -5.62
C ARG A 29 -0.71 18.30 -6.87
N ASN A 30 -1.74 17.49 -6.68
CA ASN A 30 -2.43 16.80 -7.76
C ASN A 30 -3.76 17.49 -8.13
N ASP A 31 -4.10 18.62 -7.49
CA ASP A 31 -5.38 19.34 -7.61
C ASP A 31 -6.60 18.39 -7.58
N SER A 32 -6.61 17.50 -6.58
CA SER A 32 -7.52 16.36 -6.57
C SER A 32 -8.04 16.05 -5.18
N LEU A 33 -9.32 15.66 -5.12
CA LEU A 33 -9.94 15.05 -3.95
C LEU A 33 -10.25 13.57 -4.18
N VAL A 34 -9.75 13.00 -5.28
CA VAL A 34 -10.03 11.61 -5.65
C VAL A 34 -9.21 10.67 -4.79
N CYS A 35 -9.89 9.73 -4.15
CA CYS A 35 -9.31 8.58 -3.47
C CYS A 35 -9.61 7.31 -4.27
N VAL A 36 -8.56 6.60 -4.71
CA VAL A 36 -8.71 5.37 -5.51
C VAL A 36 -8.68 4.14 -4.62
N GLY A 37 -9.66 3.24 -4.81
CA GLY A 37 -9.66 1.93 -4.17
C GLY A 37 -8.67 0.97 -4.81
N LEU A 38 -7.89 0.26 -3.98
CA LEU A 38 -6.97 -0.80 -4.42
C LEU A 38 -7.56 -2.14 -4.01
N ASP A 39 -8.63 -2.52 -4.69
CA ASP A 39 -9.58 -3.56 -4.28
C ASP A 39 -9.58 -4.69 -5.33
N PRO A 40 -8.57 -5.59 -5.32
CA PRO A 40 -8.38 -6.55 -6.40
C PRO A 40 -9.43 -7.66 -6.33
N ASP A 41 -10.36 -7.64 -7.29
CA ASP A 41 -11.39 -8.65 -7.49
C ASP A 41 -10.99 -9.54 -8.68
N GLN A 42 -10.83 -10.84 -8.44
CA GLN A 42 -10.44 -11.80 -9.48
C GLN A 42 -11.35 -11.74 -10.71
N ALA A 43 -12.66 -11.48 -10.54
CA ALA A 43 -13.59 -11.39 -11.66
C ALA A 43 -13.34 -10.16 -12.57
N ARG A 44 -12.63 -9.15 -12.07
CA ARG A 44 -12.31 -7.90 -12.78
C ARG A 44 -10.86 -7.85 -13.27
N ILE A 45 -10.02 -8.78 -12.83
CA ILE A 45 -8.64 -8.91 -13.32
C ILE A 45 -8.70 -9.54 -14.72
N PRO A 46 -8.06 -8.93 -15.74
CA PRO A 46 -7.98 -9.54 -17.06
C PRO A 46 -7.39 -10.95 -16.99
N PRO A 47 -7.93 -11.95 -17.72
CA PRO A 47 -7.42 -13.32 -17.66
C PRO A 47 -5.93 -13.44 -17.97
N SER A 48 -5.39 -12.56 -18.81
CA SER A 48 -3.96 -12.49 -19.14
C SER A 48 -3.07 -12.00 -17.98
N ALA A 49 -3.65 -11.38 -16.96
CA ALA A 49 -2.94 -10.86 -15.79
C ALA A 49 -3.16 -11.74 -14.53
N TRP A 50 -3.97 -12.80 -14.63
CA TRP A 50 -4.24 -13.73 -13.56
C TRP A 50 -3.44 -15.03 -13.73
N ASP A 51 -2.61 -15.35 -12.74
CA ASP A 51 -1.89 -16.61 -12.65
C ASP A 51 -2.33 -17.35 -11.36
N PRO A 52 -3.04 -18.49 -11.48
CA PRO A 52 -3.44 -19.28 -10.32
C PRO A 52 -2.24 -19.90 -9.57
N GLY A 53 -1.06 -19.99 -10.19
CA GLY A 53 0.19 -20.41 -9.55
C GLY A 53 0.91 -19.28 -8.79
N ASP A 54 0.51 -18.03 -9.01
CA ASP A 54 1.07 -16.83 -8.38
C ASP A 54 -0.05 -15.82 -8.08
N VAL A 55 -0.94 -16.19 -7.15
CA VAL A 55 -2.08 -15.35 -6.75
C VAL A 55 -1.59 -14.02 -6.19
N ALA A 56 -0.63 -14.04 -5.26
CA ALA A 56 -0.10 -12.82 -4.64
C ALA A 56 0.49 -11.86 -5.68
N GLY A 57 1.32 -12.36 -6.60
CA GLY A 57 1.89 -11.54 -7.67
C GLY A 57 0.83 -11.04 -8.65
N SER A 58 -0.22 -11.81 -8.92
CA SER A 58 -1.34 -11.35 -9.77
C SER A 58 -2.07 -10.16 -9.16
N LEU A 59 -2.40 -10.22 -7.85
CA LEU A 59 -3.04 -9.12 -7.13
C LEU A 59 -2.14 -7.87 -7.08
N VAL A 60 -0.84 -8.07 -6.81
CA VAL A 60 0.15 -6.97 -6.78
C VAL A 60 0.28 -6.30 -8.14
N ARG A 61 0.45 -7.06 -9.22
CA ARG A 61 0.58 -6.51 -10.58
C ARG A 61 -0.65 -5.71 -10.99
N PHE A 62 -1.84 -6.20 -10.66
CA PHE A 62 -3.09 -5.49 -10.92
C PHE A 62 -3.14 -4.13 -10.23
N ASN A 63 -2.88 -4.09 -8.92
CA ASN A 63 -2.88 -2.82 -8.18
C ASN A 63 -1.70 -1.91 -8.55
N ALA A 64 -0.54 -2.47 -8.88
CA ALA A 64 0.62 -1.71 -9.33
C ALA A 64 0.30 -0.92 -10.60
N ALA A 65 -0.37 -1.54 -11.57
CA ALA A 65 -0.79 -0.88 -12.80
C ALA A 65 -1.79 0.27 -12.52
N ILE A 66 -2.69 0.11 -11.55
CA ILE A 66 -3.58 1.18 -11.11
C ILE A 66 -2.76 2.33 -10.50
N ILE A 67 -1.87 2.02 -9.55
CA ILE A 67 -1.04 3.03 -8.87
C ILE A 67 -0.21 3.81 -9.89
N GLU A 68 0.45 3.11 -10.82
CA GLU A 68 1.27 3.71 -11.87
C GLU A 68 0.46 4.65 -12.76
N ALA A 69 -0.76 4.26 -13.12
CA ALA A 69 -1.62 5.05 -14.00
C ALA A 69 -2.33 6.22 -13.30
N THR A 70 -2.38 6.27 -11.96
CA THR A 70 -3.19 7.27 -11.24
C THR A 70 -2.45 8.10 -10.19
N ALA A 71 -1.17 7.85 -9.92
CA ALA A 71 -0.44 8.52 -8.82
C ALA A 71 -0.36 10.05 -8.94
N ASP A 72 -0.39 10.60 -10.14
CA ASP A 72 -0.41 12.04 -10.43
C ASP A 72 -1.82 12.66 -10.39
N LEU A 73 -2.87 11.84 -10.25
CA LEU A 73 -4.27 12.25 -10.34
C LEU A 73 -5.05 12.13 -9.01
N VAL A 74 -4.49 11.49 -7.99
CA VAL A 74 -5.21 11.13 -6.75
C VAL A 74 -4.61 11.80 -5.53
N CYS A 75 -5.41 12.05 -4.50
CA CYS A 75 -4.90 12.48 -3.21
C CYS A 75 -4.63 11.33 -2.23
N ALA A 76 -5.21 10.14 -2.45
CA ALA A 76 -5.07 9.00 -1.56
C ALA A 76 -5.33 7.66 -2.26
N TYR A 77 -4.81 6.58 -1.69
CA TYR A 77 -5.21 5.22 -2.03
C TYR A 77 -5.85 4.52 -0.82
N LYS A 78 -6.92 3.77 -1.08
CA LYS A 78 -7.67 3.06 -0.03
C LYS A 78 -7.79 1.57 -0.36
N PRO A 79 -6.82 0.72 0.03
CA PRO A 79 -6.96 -0.72 -0.09
C PRO A 79 -8.07 -1.24 0.84
N ASN A 80 -9.01 -2.02 0.32
CA ASN A 80 -10.04 -2.67 1.10
C ASN A 80 -9.60 -4.08 1.51
N LEU A 81 -9.39 -4.28 2.80
CA LEU A 81 -8.90 -5.53 3.39
C LEU A 81 -9.72 -6.78 2.99
N GLY A 82 -11.03 -6.65 2.80
CA GLY A 82 -11.90 -7.79 2.45
C GLY A 82 -11.52 -8.48 1.14
N PHE A 83 -11.12 -7.70 0.13
CA PHE A 83 -10.70 -8.23 -1.17
C PHE A 83 -9.40 -9.03 -1.08
N TYR A 84 -8.47 -8.61 -0.21
CA TYR A 84 -7.24 -9.36 0.00
C TYR A 84 -7.49 -10.62 0.82
N LEU A 85 -8.27 -10.54 1.91
CA LEU A 85 -8.53 -11.70 2.77
C LEU A 85 -9.28 -12.82 2.07
N ALA A 86 -10.01 -12.54 0.99
CA ALA A 86 -10.63 -13.55 0.14
C ALA A 86 -9.62 -14.56 -0.45
N PHE A 87 -8.33 -14.20 -0.54
CA PHE A 87 -7.24 -15.04 -1.04
C PHE A 87 -6.32 -15.57 0.07
N GLY A 88 -6.72 -15.47 1.35
CA GLY A 88 -5.93 -15.99 2.47
C GLY A 88 -4.57 -15.30 2.63
N LEU A 89 -3.52 -16.10 2.93
CA LEU A 89 -2.18 -15.59 3.20
C LEU A 89 -1.53 -14.91 1.98
N ASP A 90 -1.81 -15.41 0.78
CA ASP A 90 -1.31 -14.80 -0.47
C ASP A 90 -1.89 -13.40 -0.67
N GLY A 91 -3.18 -13.24 -0.36
CA GLY A 91 -3.81 -11.93 -0.36
C GLY A 91 -3.22 -10.99 0.70
N LEU A 92 -2.95 -11.47 1.91
CA LEU A 92 -2.31 -10.65 2.94
C LEU A 92 -0.88 -10.23 2.54
N ALA A 93 -0.10 -11.13 1.97
CA ALA A 93 1.22 -10.82 1.41
C ALA A 93 1.12 -9.79 0.27
N ALA A 94 0.12 -9.92 -0.60
CA ALA A 94 -0.15 -8.96 -1.65
C ALA A 94 -0.53 -7.57 -1.11
N LEU A 95 -1.32 -7.49 -0.02
CA LEU A 95 -1.66 -6.22 0.62
C LEU A 95 -0.41 -5.50 1.14
N VAL A 96 0.47 -6.22 1.83
CA VAL A 96 1.73 -5.66 2.37
C VAL A 96 2.61 -5.13 1.23
N THR A 97 2.74 -5.91 0.15
CA THR A 97 3.52 -5.48 -1.03
C THR A 97 2.87 -4.30 -1.73
N THR A 98 1.56 -4.32 -1.94
CA THR A 98 0.80 -3.22 -2.57
C THR A 98 0.96 -1.92 -1.78
N ARG A 99 0.88 -1.97 -0.43
CA ARG A 99 1.09 -0.79 0.42
C ARG A 99 2.48 -0.16 0.24
N ARG A 100 3.50 -0.96 -0.06
CA ARG A 100 4.88 -0.47 -0.31
C ARG A 100 5.04 0.18 -1.69
N LEU A 101 4.14 -0.11 -2.63
CA LEU A 101 4.13 0.50 -3.96
C LEU A 101 3.46 1.87 -3.98
N VAL A 102 2.59 2.17 -3.02
CA VAL A 102 2.00 3.51 -2.87
C VAL A 102 3.12 4.54 -2.60
N PRO A 103 3.23 5.61 -3.41
CA PRO A 103 4.26 6.63 -3.23
C PRO A 103 4.22 7.26 -1.84
N ALA A 104 5.37 7.54 -1.24
CA ALA A 104 5.44 8.06 0.14
C ALA A 104 4.70 9.39 0.37
N GLY A 105 4.51 10.19 -0.69
CA GLY A 105 3.76 11.46 -0.65
C GLY A 105 2.25 11.32 -0.88
N ILE A 106 1.71 10.09 -0.93
CA ILE A 106 0.29 9.81 -1.07
C ILE A 106 -0.11 8.88 0.08
N PRO A 107 -1.07 9.28 0.93
CA PRO A 107 -1.56 8.44 2.03
C PRO A 107 -2.30 7.17 1.56
#